data_AF-A0A3B3ZXC3-F1
#
_entry.id   AF-A0A3B3ZXC3-F1
#
_cell.length_a   1.000
_cell.length_b   1.000
_cell.length_c   1.000
_cell.angle_alpha   90.00
_cell.angle_beta   90.00
_cell.angle_gamma   90.00
#
_symmetry.space_group_name_H-M   'P 1'
#
loop_
_entity.id
_entity.type
_entity.pdbx_description
1 polymer ?
#
loop_
_entity_poly.entity_id
_entity_poly.type
_entity_poly.pdbx_seq_one_letter_code
_entity_poly.pdbx_strand_id
1 'polypeptide(L)'
;MAPLEGMCSLENSGGINDHSEVSIGAAATMAHEIGHNFGMSHDHDGCCVEATAEQGGCVMAAATHPFPRVFSRCSKRDLDSYFQKGGGMCLYNMPNMKDLVGGKKCGNGFVEEGEECDCGEPDECTNDCCNANNCTLKEEAQCAHGVCCEGCKQLKQAGTMCRGPAGACDLPEYCTGASPYCPSNVYLLDGSSCQYGLAYCYNGMCLTHEQQCLQLWGYARPAHDACFEDVNAAGNAFGNCGKDEHGNYMKCDKSDAKCGKIQCHSAAKKPKGTNAVSIDTTIRTGGIEVKCRGTYVYSTQDGQGDLPDPGLVVTGTKCGEGKVCRDRRCQNASFTELETCITRCHGNGVCNSNGNCHCNRGWAPPFCDKPGLGGSVDSGPVQYDQVGLVVGLLFAFLVLLPGVLLLFYCYRIKSSYYHKWLSQRDKRKSSSNVSVEKGKNGHLNPAFHLKVVGPINKLPHTSKEMLPLRPGPVSNGTQPVNIVRPLRPALSPTGAVRDSKAVRPPLPVGKPPVAPHKTPPTPQRLSPPKKPLPLNPTRSPLVSELPSAPSAFPPRRPLPLSPARGASPSVKPRPSPGLQVMMPPAMGPKPVGKVTAIPPLRVL
;
A
#
# COMPACT_ATOMS: atom_id res chain seq x y z
N MET A 1 23.66 -10.99 0.37
CA MET A 1 23.29 -9.89 -0.55
C MET A 1 21.86 -10.09 -1.04
N ALA A 2 21.08 -9.02 -1.13
CA ALA A 2 19.72 -8.98 -1.65
C ALA A 2 19.44 -7.67 -2.43
N PRO A 3 18.48 -7.66 -3.38
CA PRO A 3 18.08 -6.46 -4.09
C PRO A 3 17.25 -5.53 -3.20
N LEU A 4 17.32 -4.22 -3.50
CA LEU A 4 16.43 -3.24 -2.89
C LEU A 4 14.99 -3.45 -3.38
N GLU A 5 14.03 -3.41 -2.45
CA GLU A 5 12.58 -3.48 -2.71
C GLU A 5 12.10 -4.75 -3.43
N GLY A 6 12.87 -5.83 -3.31
CA GLY A 6 12.61 -7.10 -3.99
C GLY A 6 11.39 -7.89 -3.48
N MET A 7 10.89 -7.62 -2.27
CA MET A 7 9.86 -8.45 -1.63
C MET A 7 8.58 -8.54 -2.48
N CYS A 8 8.00 -9.74 -2.55
CA CYS A 8 6.86 -10.11 -3.39
C CYS A 8 7.11 -10.15 -4.91
N SER A 9 8.27 -9.72 -5.42
CA SER A 9 8.64 -9.93 -6.83
C SER A 9 9.16 -11.35 -7.07
N LEU A 10 8.65 -12.03 -8.09
CA LEU A 10 9.07 -13.39 -8.48
C LEU A 10 10.58 -13.51 -8.76
N GLU A 11 11.20 -12.45 -9.27
CA GLU A 11 12.62 -12.42 -9.65
C GLU A 11 13.53 -11.88 -8.53
N ASN A 12 13.01 -11.05 -7.63
CA ASN A 12 13.80 -10.28 -6.67
C ASN A 12 13.56 -10.61 -5.20
N SER A 13 12.49 -11.35 -4.84
CA SER A 13 12.06 -11.58 -3.44
C SER A 13 12.91 -12.64 -2.72
N GLY A 14 14.20 -12.37 -2.56
CA GLY A 14 15.15 -13.31 -1.97
C GLY A 14 16.51 -12.68 -1.64
N GLY A 15 17.46 -13.50 -1.21
CA GLY A 15 18.82 -13.05 -0.87
C GLY A 15 19.76 -14.22 -0.55
N ILE A 16 21.04 -14.02 -0.83
CA ILE A 16 22.10 -15.00 -0.54
C ILE A 16 22.67 -14.73 0.85
N ASN A 17 22.55 -15.71 1.75
CA ASN A 17 23.06 -15.67 3.13
C ASN A 17 23.91 -16.91 3.42
N ASP A 18 25.24 -16.75 3.47
CA ASP A 18 26.09 -17.42 4.47
C ASP A 18 27.42 -16.65 4.62
N HIS A 19 27.92 -16.57 5.86
CA HIS A 19 29.32 -16.26 6.19
C HIS A 19 29.67 -16.58 7.66
N SER A 20 28.80 -17.25 8.44
CA SER A 20 28.96 -17.30 9.90
C SER A 20 28.40 -18.55 10.58
N GLU A 21 29.30 -19.34 11.16
CA GLU A 21 29.02 -20.47 12.08
C GLU A 21 28.22 -20.07 13.34
N VAL A 22 28.01 -18.78 13.59
CA VAL A 22 27.36 -18.25 14.79
C VAL A 22 25.95 -17.82 14.45
N SER A 23 24.93 -18.47 15.03
CA SER A 23 23.52 -18.27 14.68
C SER A 23 23.04 -16.82 14.76
N ILE A 24 23.52 -16.03 15.73
CA ILE A 24 23.17 -14.60 15.84
C ILE A 24 23.83 -13.74 14.74
N GLY A 25 24.98 -14.16 14.21
CA GLY A 25 25.61 -13.53 13.04
C GLY A 25 24.84 -13.84 11.75
N ALA A 26 24.49 -15.11 11.55
CA ALA A 26 23.62 -15.52 10.45
C ALA A 26 22.25 -14.80 10.50
N ALA A 27 21.64 -14.66 11.68
CA ALA A 27 20.38 -13.94 11.88
C ALA A 27 20.52 -12.42 11.61
N ALA A 28 21.57 -11.77 12.09
CA ALA A 28 21.83 -10.35 11.81
C ALA A 28 22.04 -10.10 10.30
N THR A 29 22.73 -11.02 9.62
CA THR A 29 22.89 -10.98 8.15
C THR A 29 21.53 -11.15 7.45
N MET A 30 20.75 -12.16 7.85
CA MET A 30 19.41 -12.40 7.31
C MET A 30 18.49 -11.18 7.47
N ALA A 31 18.52 -10.51 8.63
CA ALA A 31 17.79 -9.27 8.88
C ALA A 31 18.24 -8.11 7.99
N HIS A 32 19.53 -8.00 7.68
CA HIS A 32 20.08 -6.99 6.75
C HIS A 32 19.60 -7.23 5.32
N GLU A 33 19.66 -8.47 4.83
CA GLU A 33 19.24 -8.81 3.46
C GLU A 33 17.71 -8.78 3.27
N ILE A 34 16.94 -9.10 4.32
CA ILE A 34 15.49 -8.87 4.34
C ILE A 34 15.19 -7.36 4.40
N GLY A 35 16.00 -6.57 5.12
CA GLY A 35 15.93 -5.11 5.12
C GLY A 35 16.05 -4.50 3.73
N HIS A 36 17.01 -4.95 2.92
CA HIS A 36 17.11 -4.56 1.50
C HIS A 36 15.84 -4.93 0.72
N ASN A 37 15.30 -6.15 0.88
CA ASN A 37 14.05 -6.57 0.23
C ASN A 37 12.85 -5.67 0.60
N PHE A 38 12.85 -5.04 1.77
CA PHE A 38 11.87 -4.03 2.20
C PHE A 38 12.29 -2.57 1.89
N GLY A 39 13.29 -2.36 1.04
CA GLY A 39 13.73 -1.04 0.58
C GLY A 39 14.64 -0.26 1.51
N MET A 40 15.05 -0.83 2.65
CA MET A 40 15.95 -0.14 3.59
C MET A 40 17.32 0.08 2.95
N SER A 41 17.78 1.33 2.89
CA SER A 41 19.16 1.61 2.46
C SER A 41 20.16 1.39 3.61
N HIS A 42 21.45 1.25 3.27
CA HIS A 42 22.51 1.28 4.27
C HIS A 42 22.49 2.59 5.07
N ASP A 43 22.70 2.49 6.38
CA ASP A 43 22.75 3.63 7.29
C ASP A 43 23.90 4.58 6.94
N HIS A 44 23.59 5.88 6.91
CA HIS A 44 24.58 6.96 6.75
C HIS A 44 24.85 7.68 8.09
N ASP A 45 25.82 8.59 8.10
CA ASP A 45 26.13 9.44 9.25
C ASP A 45 24.86 10.08 9.83
N GLY A 46 24.64 9.88 11.13
CA GLY A 46 23.45 10.37 11.83
C GLY A 46 22.22 9.44 11.84
N CYS A 47 22.22 8.31 11.11
CA CYS A 47 21.12 7.34 11.18
C CYS A 47 21.19 6.45 12.44
N CYS A 48 22.34 5.83 12.69
CA CYS A 48 22.54 4.92 13.81
C CYS A 48 23.00 5.66 15.09
N VAL A 49 22.18 6.58 15.58
CA VAL A 49 22.46 7.37 16.81
C VAL A 49 21.69 6.89 18.05
N GLU A 50 20.69 6.03 17.86
CA GLU A 50 19.80 5.53 18.91
C GLU A 50 20.26 4.18 19.51
N ALA A 51 21.25 3.52 18.89
CA ALA A 51 21.72 2.18 19.29
C ALA A 51 22.83 2.25 20.36
N THR A 52 22.75 1.38 21.37
CA THR A 52 23.81 1.25 22.40
C THR A 52 24.96 0.37 21.93
N ALA A 53 26.13 0.47 22.58
CA ALA A 53 27.28 -0.39 22.29
C ALA A 53 26.98 -1.89 22.51
N GLU A 54 26.10 -2.21 23.48
CA GLU A 54 25.64 -3.57 23.78
C GLU A 54 24.74 -4.15 22.67
N GLN A 55 23.99 -3.29 21.97
CA GLN A 55 23.10 -3.68 20.87
C GLN A 55 23.84 -3.97 19.55
N GLY A 56 25.16 -3.73 19.48
CA GLY A 56 25.99 -4.04 18.31
C GLY A 56 25.92 -3.04 17.16
N GLY A 57 25.33 -1.86 17.39
CA GLY A 57 24.99 -0.92 16.32
C GLY A 57 23.68 -1.30 15.62
N CYS A 58 23.51 -0.83 14.38
CA CYS A 58 22.27 -0.98 13.62
C CYS A 58 22.39 -2.01 12.50
N VAL A 59 21.31 -2.74 12.22
CA VAL A 59 21.29 -3.84 11.23
C VAL A 59 21.68 -3.37 9.82
N MET A 60 21.32 -2.15 9.41
CA MET A 60 21.66 -1.60 8.10
C MET A 60 23.00 -0.83 8.06
N ALA A 61 23.77 -0.82 9.16
CA ALA A 61 25.14 -0.32 9.16
C ALA A 61 26.11 -1.37 8.58
N ALA A 62 27.38 -1.00 8.43
CA ALA A 62 28.42 -1.98 8.12
C ALA A 62 28.58 -2.97 9.30
N ALA A 63 28.63 -4.27 9.02
CA ALA A 63 28.59 -5.31 10.04
C ALA A 63 29.74 -5.20 11.06
N THR A 64 29.40 -4.93 12.31
CA THR A 64 30.31 -4.86 13.45
C THR A 64 30.10 -6.01 14.44
N HIS A 65 31.07 -6.21 15.33
CA HIS A 65 30.91 -7.01 16.55
C HIS A 65 30.80 -6.07 17.77
N PRO A 66 29.93 -6.36 18.77
CA PRO A 66 28.93 -7.43 18.77
C PRO A 66 27.89 -7.25 17.65
N PHE A 67 27.21 -8.33 17.26
CA PHE A 67 26.28 -8.31 16.12
C PHE A 67 25.07 -7.39 16.38
N PRO A 68 24.64 -6.59 15.39
CA PRO A 68 23.56 -5.62 15.56
C PRO A 68 22.20 -6.29 15.80
N ARG A 69 21.39 -5.70 16.69
CA ARG A 69 20.05 -6.20 17.06
C ARG A 69 18.90 -5.22 16.81
N VAL A 70 19.19 -4.01 16.32
CA VAL A 70 18.19 -2.94 16.17
C VAL A 70 18.23 -2.31 14.78
N PHE A 71 17.07 -1.92 14.26
CA PHE A 71 16.97 -1.09 13.04
C PHE A 71 17.03 0.39 13.40
N SER A 72 17.72 1.18 12.57
CA SER A 72 17.87 2.62 12.79
C SER A 72 16.58 3.37 12.48
N ARG A 73 16.50 4.64 12.89
CA ARG A 73 15.40 5.53 12.51
C ARG A 73 15.33 5.79 11.00
N CYS A 74 16.45 5.69 10.27
CA CYS A 74 16.45 5.74 8.82
C CYS A 74 15.84 4.47 8.23
N SER A 75 16.27 3.29 8.67
CA SER A 75 15.73 2.01 8.17
C SER A 75 14.22 1.87 8.40
N LYS A 76 13.72 2.33 9.55
CA LYS A 76 12.26 2.38 9.85
C LYS A 76 11.50 3.28 8.87
N ARG A 77 11.99 4.50 8.60
CA ARG A 77 11.35 5.42 7.64
C ARG A 77 11.40 4.89 6.20
N ASP A 78 12.48 4.23 5.81
CA ASP A 78 12.61 3.64 4.48
C ASP A 78 11.60 2.47 4.31
N LEU A 79 11.42 1.63 5.35
CA LEU A 79 10.37 0.60 5.45
C LEU A 79 8.95 1.20 5.39
N ASP A 80 8.67 2.24 6.16
CA ASP A 80 7.38 2.96 6.11
C ASP A 80 7.10 3.47 4.69
N SER A 81 8.12 4.01 4.01
CA SER A 81 8.01 4.50 2.63
C SER A 81 7.86 3.38 1.59
N TYR A 82 8.37 2.18 1.86
CA TYR A 82 8.16 1.01 1.00
C TYR A 82 6.72 0.50 1.09
N PHE A 83 6.16 0.40 2.30
CA PHE A 83 4.75 0.02 2.47
C PHE A 83 3.80 1.09 1.90
N GLN A 84 4.03 2.37 2.17
CA GLN A 84 3.14 3.46 1.72
C GLN A 84 2.97 3.58 0.20
N LYS A 85 3.87 3.01 -0.61
CA LYS A 85 3.80 3.02 -2.08
C LYS A 85 3.23 1.74 -2.71
N GLY A 86 2.72 0.81 -1.90
CA GLY A 86 2.20 -0.49 -2.34
C GLY A 86 3.25 -1.61 -2.36
N GLY A 87 4.39 -1.44 -1.66
CA GLY A 87 5.34 -2.53 -1.46
C GLY A 87 4.81 -3.57 -0.48
N GLY A 88 5.21 -4.84 -0.66
CA GLY A 88 4.93 -5.90 0.33
C GLY A 88 3.50 -6.44 0.34
N MET A 89 2.72 -6.32 -0.74
CA MET A 89 1.31 -6.74 -0.77
C MET A 89 1.07 -8.22 -0.40
N CYS A 90 2.03 -9.10 -0.66
CA CYS A 90 1.99 -10.52 -0.30
C CYS A 90 2.23 -10.83 1.20
N LEU A 91 2.42 -9.81 2.05
CA LEU A 91 2.72 -9.98 3.48
C LEU A 91 1.49 -9.87 4.39
N TYR A 92 0.32 -9.58 3.81
CA TYR A 92 -0.92 -9.32 4.54
C TYR A 92 -1.82 -10.55 4.71
N ASN A 93 -1.41 -11.73 4.22
CA ASN A 93 -2.04 -13.01 4.57
C ASN A 93 -1.28 -13.70 5.70
N MET A 94 -2.02 -14.33 6.61
CA MET A 94 -1.43 -15.27 7.56
C MET A 94 -0.89 -16.50 6.78
N PRO A 95 0.28 -17.06 7.12
CA PRO A 95 0.75 -18.30 6.52
C PRO A 95 -0.14 -19.47 6.93
N ASN A 96 -0.19 -20.52 6.11
CA ASN A 96 -0.83 -21.78 6.50
C ASN A 96 0.02 -22.47 7.58
N MET A 97 -0.48 -22.52 8.81
CA MET A 97 0.27 -23.09 9.96
C MET A 97 0.70 -24.54 9.75
N LYS A 98 0.03 -25.29 8.85
CA LYS A 98 0.41 -26.67 8.50
C LYS A 98 1.74 -26.79 7.75
N ASP A 99 2.24 -25.69 7.21
CA ASP A 99 3.52 -25.61 6.49
C ASP A 99 4.67 -25.04 7.36
N LEU A 100 4.41 -24.72 8.65
CA LEU A 100 5.43 -24.20 9.58
C LEU A 100 6.45 -25.28 9.99
N VAL A 101 7.73 -24.94 9.85
CA VAL A 101 8.85 -25.81 10.25
C VAL A 101 9.15 -25.60 11.74
N GLY A 102 8.52 -26.42 12.57
CA GLY A 102 8.72 -26.45 14.02
C GLY A 102 7.79 -27.45 14.72
N GLY A 103 6.55 -27.55 14.20
CA GLY A 103 5.48 -28.33 14.82
C GLY A 103 4.78 -27.54 15.94
N LYS A 104 3.57 -28.00 16.28
CA LYS A 104 2.63 -27.27 17.14
C LYS A 104 3.24 -26.93 18.50
N LYS A 105 3.40 -25.63 18.79
CA LYS A 105 3.96 -25.16 20.06
C LYS A 105 3.42 -23.79 20.50
N CYS A 106 2.29 -23.80 21.20
CA CYS A 106 1.84 -22.70 22.06
C CYS A 106 2.99 -21.92 22.74
N GLY A 107 2.87 -20.60 22.71
CA GLY A 107 3.91 -19.65 23.09
C GLY A 107 4.92 -19.40 21.97
N ASN A 108 4.54 -19.54 20.69
CA ASN A 108 5.38 -19.21 19.53
C ASN A 108 4.88 -18.00 18.71
N GLY A 109 3.72 -17.44 19.05
CA GLY A 109 3.10 -16.29 18.38
C GLY A 109 2.25 -16.64 17.15
N PHE A 110 2.06 -17.92 16.82
CA PHE A 110 1.22 -18.38 15.71
C PHE A 110 0.07 -19.23 16.26
N VAL A 111 -1.18 -18.94 15.85
CA VAL A 111 -2.35 -19.70 16.33
C VAL A 111 -2.45 -21.02 15.55
N GLU A 112 -1.98 -22.13 16.10
CA GLU A 112 -1.92 -23.40 15.38
C GLU A 112 -3.20 -24.26 15.52
N GLU A 113 -3.30 -25.35 14.75
CA GLU A 113 -4.48 -26.20 14.73
C GLU A 113 -4.67 -26.95 16.07
N GLY A 114 -5.55 -26.42 16.92
CA GLY A 114 -5.79 -26.89 18.28
C GLY A 114 -5.78 -25.76 19.32
N GLU A 115 -5.31 -24.59 18.93
CA GLU A 115 -5.20 -23.38 19.75
C GLU A 115 -6.25 -22.35 19.32
N GLU A 116 -6.67 -21.49 20.24
CA GLU A 116 -7.63 -20.41 19.98
C GLU A 116 -6.94 -19.05 19.85
N CYS A 117 -5.77 -18.91 20.50
CA CYS A 117 -4.92 -17.73 20.47
C CYS A 117 -3.49 -18.08 20.91
N ASP A 118 -2.48 -17.42 20.36
CA ASP A 118 -1.10 -17.47 20.86
C ASP A 118 -0.56 -16.03 20.91
N CYS A 119 -0.04 -15.63 22.07
CA CYS A 119 0.46 -14.27 22.34
C CYS A 119 1.96 -14.23 22.68
N GLY A 120 2.71 -15.28 22.37
CA GLY A 120 4.09 -15.47 22.79
C GLY A 120 4.22 -16.17 24.15
N GLU A 121 5.46 -16.32 24.62
CA GLU A 121 5.77 -16.94 25.92
C GLU A 121 5.10 -16.17 27.08
N PRO A 122 4.80 -16.82 28.24
CA PRO A 122 4.07 -16.19 29.34
C PRO A 122 4.67 -14.89 29.89
N ASP A 123 5.99 -14.71 29.83
CA ASP A 123 6.68 -13.49 30.28
C ASP A 123 6.59 -12.32 29.26
N GLU A 124 6.25 -12.61 28.00
CA GLU A 124 6.14 -11.62 26.91
C GLU A 124 4.68 -11.30 26.54
N CYS A 125 3.73 -12.21 26.84
CA CYS A 125 2.33 -12.05 26.50
C CYS A 125 1.65 -10.90 27.27
N THR A 126 1.45 -9.78 26.57
CA THR A 126 0.66 -8.62 27.04
C THR A 126 -0.82 -8.69 26.65
N ASN A 127 -1.30 -9.83 26.13
CA ASN A 127 -2.65 -9.96 25.60
C ASN A 127 -3.67 -10.32 26.71
N ASP A 128 -4.50 -9.35 27.08
CA ASP A 128 -5.57 -9.55 28.06
C ASP A 128 -6.62 -10.60 27.63
N CYS A 129 -6.76 -10.90 26.34
CA CYS A 129 -7.72 -11.85 25.81
C CYS A 129 -7.24 -13.32 25.84
N CYS A 130 -5.93 -13.58 25.95
CA CYS A 130 -5.33 -14.89 25.69
C CYS A 130 -4.58 -15.47 26.90
N ASN A 131 -4.70 -16.77 27.15
CA ASN A 131 -3.92 -17.45 28.19
C ASN A 131 -2.66 -18.10 27.61
N ALA A 132 -1.51 -17.44 27.77
CA ALA A 132 -0.21 -17.89 27.26
C ALA A 132 0.23 -19.30 27.72
N ASN A 133 -0.34 -19.84 28.81
CA ASN A 133 0.05 -21.15 29.34
C ASN A 133 -0.57 -22.34 28.60
N ASN A 134 -1.65 -22.11 27.83
CA ASN A 134 -2.40 -23.18 27.16
C ASN A 134 -3.02 -22.76 25.81
N CYS A 135 -2.82 -21.51 25.38
CA CYS A 135 -3.28 -20.97 24.10
C CYS A 135 -4.80 -21.06 23.87
N THR A 136 -5.59 -20.97 24.95
CA THR A 136 -7.04 -20.76 24.91
C THR A 136 -7.38 -19.30 25.16
N LEU A 137 -8.55 -18.89 24.67
CA LEU A 137 -9.15 -17.61 25.05
C LEU A 137 -9.44 -17.60 26.57
N LYS A 138 -9.38 -16.42 27.18
CA LYS A 138 -9.87 -16.21 28.55
C LYS A 138 -11.39 -16.12 28.55
N GLU A 139 -12.01 -16.29 29.72
CA GLU A 139 -13.47 -16.19 29.85
C GLU A 139 -14.00 -14.84 29.31
N GLU A 140 -15.18 -14.89 28.68
CA GLU A 140 -15.83 -13.79 27.95
C GLU A 140 -15.12 -13.27 26.68
N ALA A 141 -13.92 -13.75 26.32
CA ALA A 141 -13.27 -13.35 25.06
C ALA A 141 -13.86 -14.11 23.85
N GLN A 142 -14.23 -13.36 22.79
CA GLN A 142 -14.60 -13.90 21.48
C GLN A 142 -13.39 -13.93 20.53
N CYS A 143 -12.38 -13.10 20.77
CA CYS A 143 -11.18 -12.99 19.96
C CYS A 143 -10.00 -12.47 20.78
N ALA A 144 -8.77 -12.73 20.31
CA ALA A 144 -7.54 -12.21 20.91
C ALA A 144 -6.64 -11.44 19.93
N HIS A 145 -6.71 -11.72 18.63
CA HIS A 145 -5.76 -11.23 17.63
C HIS A 145 -6.47 -10.68 16.40
N GLY A 146 -5.77 -9.82 15.65
CA GLY A 146 -6.26 -9.23 14.41
C GLY A 146 -7.01 -7.89 14.59
N VAL A 147 -6.88 -7.03 13.58
CA VAL A 147 -7.38 -5.64 13.58
C VAL A 147 -8.92 -5.51 13.56
N CYS A 148 -9.65 -6.61 13.36
CA CYS A 148 -11.11 -6.70 13.45
C CYS A 148 -11.60 -7.29 14.79
N CYS A 149 -10.70 -7.62 15.72
CA CYS A 149 -11.06 -7.79 17.12
C CYS A 149 -11.19 -6.42 17.82
N GLU A 150 -12.09 -6.32 18.80
CA GLU A 150 -12.27 -5.12 19.62
C GLU A 150 -12.53 -5.49 21.09
N GLY A 151 -11.65 -5.05 21.99
CA GLY A 151 -11.78 -5.23 23.44
C GLY A 151 -11.96 -6.68 23.90
N CYS A 152 -11.36 -7.65 23.21
CA CYS A 152 -11.56 -9.11 23.34
C CYS A 152 -12.97 -9.65 23.05
N LYS A 153 -14.03 -8.85 23.28
CA LYS A 153 -15.41 -9.33 23.44
C LYS A 153 -16.27 -9.23 22.19
N GLN A 154 -15.84 -8.47 21.17
CA GLN A 154 -16.63 -8.31 19.95
C GLN A 154 -15.75 -8.29 18.69
N LEU A 155 -16.30 -8.86 17.62
CA LEU A 155 -15.81 -8.63 16.27
C LEU A 155 -16.34 -7.28 15.76
N LYS A 156 -15.46 -6.46 15.16
CA LYS A 156 -15.85 -5.19 14.54
C LYS A 156 -16.90 -5.43 13.46
N GLN A 157 -17.93 -4.59 13.46
CA GLN A 157 -19.10 -4.74 12.59
C GLN A 157 -18.70 -4.92 11.11
N ALA A 158 -19.41 -5.82 10.42
CA ALA A 158 -19.25 -6.10 9.01
C ALA A 158 -19.25 -4.80 8.17
N GLY A 159 -18.13 -4.54 7.51
CA GLY A 159 -17.85 -3.36 6.67
C GLY A 159 -17.16 -2.18 7.35
N THR A 160 -16.68 -2.35 8.59
CA THR A 160 -15.71 -1.42 9.20
C THR A 160 -14.37 -1.53 8.48
N MET A 161 -13.81 -0.43 7.95
CA MET A 161 -12.50 -0.47 7.25
C MET A 161 -11.39 -0.94 8.20
N CYS A 162 -10.63 -1.95 7.78
CA CYS A 162 -9.52 -2.53 8.55
C CYS A 162 -8.15 -2.31 7.91
N ARG A 163 -8.11 -2.03 6.60
CA ARG A 163 -6.92 -1.54 5.90
C ARG A 163 -7.33 -0.46 4.89
N GLY A 164 -6.59 0.64 4.87
CA GLY A 164 -6.72 1.68 3.84
C GLY A 164 -5.69 1.48 2.72
N PRO A 165 -5.92 2.04 1.52
CA PRO A 165 -5.05 1.82 0.37
C PRO A 165 -3.69 2.53 0.50
N ALA A 166 -2.62 1.78 0.28
CA ALA A 166 -1.24 2.22 0.17
C ALA A 166 -0.93 2.76 -1.24
N GLY A 167 -1.30 4.01 -1.47
CA GLY A 167 -1.03 4.71 -2.72
C GLY A 167 -2.05 4.42 -3.83
N ALA A 168 -1.65 4.70 -5.08
CA ALA A 168 -2.57 4.78 -6.22
C ALA A 168 -2.92 3.44 -6.91
N CYS A 169 -2.32 2.34 -6.46
CA CYS A 169 -2.50 1.01 -7.05
C CYS A 169 -3.13 -0.01 -6.10
N ASP A 170 -3.65 0.43 -4.97
CA ASP A 170 -4.15 -0.42 -3.88
C ASP A 170 -5.64 -0.16 -3.59
N LEU A 171 -6.30 -1.11 -2.93
CA LEU A 171 -7.72 -1.03 -2.57
C LEU A 171 -7.89 -1.12 -1.03
N PRO A 172 -9.01 -0.63 -0.47
CA PRO A 172 -9.34 -0.84 0.93
C PRO A 172 -9.97 -2.22 1.20
N GLU A 173 -9.72 -2.78 2.38
CA GLU A 173 -10.50 -3.91 2.92
C GLU A 173 -11.18 -3.57 4.24
N TYR A 174 -12.24 -4.34 4.49
CA TYR A 174 -13.21 -4.11 5.55
C TYR A 174 -13.49 -5.41 6.32
N CYS A 175 -13.65 -5.29 7.64
CA CYS A 175 -13.97 -6.42 8.51
C CYS A 175 -15.20 -7.17 8.02
N THR A 176 -15.17 -8.50 8.01
CA THR A 176 -16.34 -9.31 7.60
C THR A 176 -17.44 -9.37 8.65
N GLY A 177 -17.15 -8.97 9.90
CA GLY A 177 -18.01 -9.19 11.07
C GLY A 177 -18.08 -10.66 11.54
N ALA A 178 -17.38 -11.56 10.85
CA ALA A 178 -17.31 -13.00 11.15
C ALA A 178 -15.86 -13.51 11.36
N SER A 179 -14.87 -12.64 11.20
CA SER A 179 -13.45 -12.90 11.47
C SER A 179 -12.86 -11.74 12.29
N PRO A 180 -11.95 -12.00 13.24
CA PRO A 180 -11.19 -10.96 13.93
C PRO A 180 -9.99 -10.47 13.09
N TYR A 181 -9.68 -11.12 11.99
CA TYR A 181 -8.68 -10.68 11.01
C TYR A 181 -9.32 -9.88 9.88
N CYS A 182 -8.58 -8.91 9.33
CA CYS A 182 -8.92 -8.26 8.06
C CYS A 182 -8.86 -9.30 6.91
N PRO A 183 -9.62 -9.15 5.82
CA PRO A 183 -9.39 -9.93 4.61
C PRO A 183 -7.98 -9.74 4.05
N SER A 184 -7.52 -10.68 3.22
CA SER A 184 -6.24 -10.56 2.51
C SER A 184 -6.19 -9.28 1.67
N ASN A 185 -5.05 -8.60 1.66
CA ASN A 185 -4.77 -7.47 0.79
C ASN A 185 -5.05 -7.83 -0.68
N VAL A 186 -5.89 -7.03 -1.33
CA VAL A 186 -6.10 -7.06 -2.77
C VAL A 186 -5.87 -5.67 -3.35
N TYR A 187 -5.12 -5.60 -4.43
CA TYR A 187 -4.69 -4.35 -5.07
C TYR A 187 -5.26 -4.25 -6.49
N LEU A 188 -5.08 -3.13 -7.18
CA LEU A 188 -5.49 -2.98 -8.58
C LEU A 188 -4.75 -3.98 -9.47
N LEU A 189 -5.50 -4.73 -10.28
CA LEU A 189 -4.95 -5.72 -11.20
C LEU A 189 -3.92 -5.10 -12.16
N ASP A 190 -2.82 -5.81 -12.39
CA ASP A 190 -1.68 -5.36 -13.17
C ASP A 190 -2.09 -4.80 -14.55
N GLY A 191 -1.51 -3.66 -14.90
CA GLY A 191 -1.90 -2.86 -16.06
C GLY A 191 -2.92 -1.75 -15.79
N SER A 192 -3.54 -1.72 -14.61
CA SER A 192 -4.41 -0.61 -14.21
C SER A 192 -3.65 0.72 -14.28
N SER A 193 -4.24 1.73 -14.92
CA SER A 193 -3.61 3.04 -15.11
C SER A 193 -3.44 3.79 -13.78
N CYS A 194 -2.21 4.21 -13.47
CA CYS A 194 -1.89 5.01 -12.29
C CYS A 194 -1.11 6.28 -12.65
N GLN A 195 -0.85 7.15 -11.66
CA GLN A 195 -0.19 8.46 -11.84
C GLN A 195 -0.78 9.26 -13.02
N TYR A 196 -2.11 9.41 -13.05
CA TYR A 196 -2.86 10.11 -14.11
C TYR A 196 -2.63 9.58 -15.55
N GLY A 197 -2.28 8.30 -15.71
CA GLY A 197 -2.01 7.65 -17.00
C GLY A 197 -0.52 7.63 -17.39
N LEU A 198 0.35 8.23 -16.58
CA LEU A 198 1.80 8.23 -16.80
C LEU A 198 2.46 6.89 -16.45
N ALA A 199 1.74 5.98 -15.76
CA ALA A 199 2.25 4.68 -15.34
C ALA A 199 1.15 3.61 -15.30
N TYR A 200 1.56 2.36 -15.08
CA TYR A 200 0.69 1.21 -14.88
C TYR A 200 1.00 0.57 -13.51
N CYS A 201 -0.02 -0.01 -12.88
CA CYS A 201 0.15 -0.83 -11.67
C CYS A 201 0.85 -2.15 -12.00
N TYR A 202 1.76 -2.57 -11.13
CA TYR A 202 2.47 -3.85 -11.22
C TYR A 202 2.76 -4.39 -9.81
N ASN A 203 2.24 -5.57 -9.46
CA ASN A 203 2.26 -6.14 -8.10
C ASN A 203 1.83 -5.14 -7.00
N GLY A 204 0.82 -4.30 -7.30
CA GLY A 204 0.28 -3.29 -6.38
C GLY A 204 1.08 -2.00 -6.26
N MET A 205 2.23 -1.86 -6.94
CA MET A 205 3.02 -0.62 -6.99
C MET A 205 2.78 0.17 -8.28
N CYS A 206 2.84 1.52 -8.19
CA CYS A 206 2.75 2.41 -9.35
C CYS A 206 4.16 2.80 -9.86
N LEU A 207 4.79 1.91 -10.64
CA LEU A 207 6.22 2.01 -10.97
C LEU A 207 6.54 3.08 -12.04
N THR A 208 7.52 3.94 -11.75
CA THR A 208 7.98 5.04 -12.64
C THR A 208 9.49 5.22 -12.60
N HIS A 209 10.08 5.65 -13.72
CA HIS A 209 11.48 6.12 -13.76
C HIS A 209 11.75 7.27 -12.79
N GLU A 210 10.74 8.11 -12.50
CA GLU A 210 10.88 9.23 -11.58
C GLU A 210 11.07 8.75 -10.14
N GLN A 211 10.22 7.85 -9.65
CA GLN A 211 10.39 7.24 -8.32
C GLN A 211 11.74 6.52 -8.19
N GLN A 212 12.16 5.75 -9.20
CA GLN A 212 13.45 5.06 -9.15
C GLN A 212 14.63 6.06 -9.17
N CYS A 213 14.54 7.16 -9.92
CA CYS A 213 15.54 8.23 -9.81
C CYS A 213 15.54 8.91 -8.42
N LEU A 214 14.37 9.16 -7.82
CA LEU A 214 14.25 9.73 -6.48
C LEU A 214 14.83 8.81 -5.39
N GLN A 215 14.58 7.51 -5.52
CA GLN A 215 15.15 6.45 -4.68
C GLN A 215 16.67 6.45 -4.79
N LEU A 216 17.23 6.37 -6.00
CA LEU A 216 18.67 6.27 -6.26
C LEU A 216 19.46 7.54 -5.92
N TRP A 217 18.88 8.74 -6.03
CA TRP A 217 19.65 10.00 -5.98
C TRP A 217 19.13 11.05 -4.99
N GLY A 218 18.00 10.82 -4.31
CA GLY A 218 17.35 11.87 -3.52
C GLY A 218 16.59 12.83 -4.44
N TYR A 219 16.87 14.13 -4.41
CA TYR A 219 16.19 15.07 -5.31
C TYR A 219 16.67 14.88 -6.76
N ALA A 220 15.81 14.31 -7.60
CA ALA A 220 16.13 13.86 -8.95
C ALA A 220 14.86 13.69 -9.80
N ARG A 221 15.06 13.60 -11.12
CA ARG A 221 14.02 13.30 -12.12
C ARG A 221 14.61 12.37 -13.21
N PRO A 222 13.80 11.77 -14.09
CA PRO A 222 14.31 11.06 -15.27
C PRO A 222 15.17 11.97 -16.15
N ALA A 223 16.16 11.40 -16.83
CA ALA A 223 16.86 12.09 -17.92
C ALA A 223 15.97 12.18 -19.18
N HIS A 224 16.40 12.96 -20.16
CA HIS A 224 15.74 13.02 -21.47
C HIS A 224 15.85 11.67 -22.20
N ASP A 225 14.87 11.31 -23.03
CA ASP A 225 14.81 10.01 -23.75
C ASP A 225 16.10 9.68 -24.52
N ALA A 226 16.70 10.68 -25.15
CA ALA A 226 17.99 10.57 -25.83
C ALA A 226 19.13 10.03 -24.93
N CYS A 227 19.11 10.29 -23.61
CA CYS A 227 20.06 9.67 -22.68
C CYS A 227 19.87 8.16 -22.57
N PHE A 228 18.63 7.68 -22.52
CA PHE A 228 18.37 6.24 -22.50
C PHE A 228 18.82 5.61 -23.82
N GLU A 229 18.43 6.18 -24.96
CA GLU A 229 18.80 5.66 -26.29
C GLU A 229 20.32 5.61 -26.50
N ASP A 230 21.01 6.75 -26.34
CA ASP A 230 22.41 6.91 -26.77
C ASP A 230 23.38 6.24 -25.79
N VAL A 231 23.10 6.29 -24.48
CA VAL A 231 23.93 5.61 -23.46
C VAL A 231 23.71 4.09 -23.50
N ASN A 232 22.47 3.61 -23.61
CA ASN A 232 22.19 2.17 -23.52
C ASN A 232 22.44 1.39 -24.83
N ALA A 233 22.56 2.10 -25.97
CA ALA A 233 23.08 1.53 -27.22
C ALA A 233 24.58 1.17 -27.16
N ALA A 234 25.31 1.63 -26.14
CA ALA A 234 26.75 1.35 -26.00
C ALA A 234 27.05 -0.13 -25.70
N GLY A 235 26.22 -0.81 -24.91
CA GLY A 235 26.41 -2.21 -24.52
C GLY A 235 27.65 -2.44 -23.67
N ASN A 236 27.80 -1.65 -22.61
CA ASN A 236 28.92 -1.73 -21.66
C ASN A 236 28.39 -1.63 -20.22
N ALA A 237 29.29 -1.68 -19.22
CA ALA A 237 28.93 -1.65 -17.79
C ALA A 237 28.05 -0.46 -17.37
N PHE A 238 28.10 0.66 -18.10
CA PHE A 238 27.42 1.90 -17.77
C PHE A 238 26.09 2.11 -18.52
N GLY A 239 25.95 1.52 -19.70
CA GLY A 239 24.77 1.59 -20.54
C GLY A 239 24.56 0.29 -21.32
N ASN A 240 23.49 -0.43 -20.98
CA ASN A 240 23.18 -1.78 -21.49
C ASN A 240 21.71 -2.14 -21.24
N CYS A 241 21.24 -3.22 -21.87
CA CYS A 241 19.99 -3.92 -21.58
C CYS A 241 20.27 -5.19 -20.75
N GLY A 242 21.08 -5.05 -19.68
CA GLY A 242 21.59 -6.14 -18.85
C GLY A 242 22.69 -6.96 -19.54
N LYS A 243 22.76 -8.24 -19.20
CA LYS A 243 23.78 -9.19 -19.67
C LYS A 243 23.14 -10.39 -20.40
N ASP A 244 23.90 -11.00 -21.30
CA ASP A 244 23.57 -12.29 -21.91
C ASP A 244 23.89 -13.47 -20.96
N GLU A 245 23.58 -14.70 -21.40
CA GLU A 245 23.86 -15.95 -20.67
C GLU A 245 25.36 -16.19 -20.40
N HIS A 246 26.25 -15.47 -21.09
CA HIS A 246 27.71 -15.55 -20.97
C HIS A 246 28.27 -14.38 -20.12
N GLY A 247 27.42 -13.50 -19.59
CA GLY A 247 27.80 -12.35 -18.76
C GLY A 247 28.20 -11.08 -19.53
N ASN A 248 28.13 -11.07 -20.88
CA ASN A 248 28.46 -9.92 -21.71
C ASN A 248 27.34 -8.87 -21.66
N TYR A 249 27.68 -7.59 -21.61
CA TYR A 249 26.69 -6.50 -21.63
C TYR A 249 26.00 -6.40 -22.99
N MET A 250 24.67 -6.49 -23.00
CA MET A 250 23.86 -6.38 -24.22
C MET A 250 23.59 -4.92 -24.57
N LYS A 251 23.67 -4.58 -25.85
CA LYS A 251 23.19 -3.28 -26.38
C LYS A 251 21.67 -3.25 -26.36
N CYS A 252 21.08 -2.12 -26.01
CA CYS A 252 19.65 -1.92 -26.21
C CYS A 252 19.34 -1.54 -27.67
N ASP A 253 18.27 -2.12 -28.22
CA ASP A 253 17.53 -1.48 -29.32
C ASP A 253 16.91 -0.16 -28.83
N LYS A 254 16.70 0.81 -29.74
CA LYS A 254 16.08 2.11 -29.41
C LYS A 254 14.72 1.99 -28.72
N SER A 255 13.91 0.98 -29.07
CA SER A 255 12.63 0.70 -28.41
C SER A 255 12.80 0.20 -26.97
N ASP A 256 13.85 -0.56 -26.71
CA ASP A 256 14.10 -1.23 -25.44
C ASP A 256 14.97 -0.38 -24.49
N ALA A 257 15.55 0.71 -24.99
CA ALA A 257 16.46 1.60 -24.26
C ALA A 257 15.91 2.13 -22.93
N LYS A 258 14.60 2.39 -22.83
CA LYS A 258 13.92 2.79 -21.58
C LYS A 258 13.80 1.69 -20.52
N CYS A 259 14.22 0.46 -20.84
CA CYS A 259 14.21 -0.72 -19.98
C CYS A 259 15.62 -1.29 -19.69
N GLY A 260 16.66 -0.62 -20.20
CA GLY A 260 18.05 -0.88 -19.84
C GLY A 260 18.48 -0.15 -18.57
N LYS A 261 19.73 0.32 -18.54
CA LYS A 261 20.26 1.15 -17.43
C LYS A 261 19.48 2.46 -17.29
N ILE A 262 19.05 2.79 -16.06
CA ILE A 262 18.30 4.01 -15.78
C ILE A 262 19.19 5.26 -15.90
N GLN A 263 18.67 6.28 -16.58
CA GLN A 263 19.32 7.57 -16.75
C GLN A 263 18.53 8.64 -16.01
N CYS A 264 19.19 9.35 -15.10
CA CYS A 264 18.59 10.35 -14.22
C CYS A 264 19.23 11.73 -14.40
N HIS A 265 18.55 12.76 -13.89
CA HIS A 265 19.06 14.11 -13.75
C HIS A 265 18.93 14.54 -12.27
N SER A 266 20.07 14.61 -11.57
CA SER A 266 20.18 15.05 -10.17
C SER A 266 21.40 15.95 -9.96
N ALA A 267 21.32 16.84 -8.97
CA ALA A 267 22.43 17.66 -8.47
C ALA A 267 23.29 16.93 -7.42
N ALA A 268 22.90 15.73 -6.97
CA ALA A 268 23.66 14.96 -5.98
C ALA A 268 25.07 14.58 -6.50
N LYS A 269 26.05 14.50 -5.59
CA LYS A 269 27.45 14.14 -5.94
C LYS A 269 27.67 12.64 -6.12
N LYS A 270 26.86 11.82 -5.46
CA LYS A 270 26.89 10.36 -5.46
C LYS A 270 25.44 9.85 -5.37
N PRO A 271 25.07 8.73 -6.00
CA PRO A 271 23.83 8.01 -5.66
C PRO A 271 23.83 7.53 -4.20
N LYS A 272 22.66 7.15 -3.69
CA LYS A 272 22.50 6.44 -2.41
C LYS A 272 23.10 5.03 -2.51
N GLY A 273 23.43 4.45 -1.35
CA GLY A 273 24.14 3.17 -1.24
C GLY A 273 25.66 3.33 -1.12
N THR A 274 26.30 2.42 -0.38
CA THR A 274 27.75 2.48 -0.13
C THR A 274 28.56 2.18 -1.39
N ASN A 275 28.14 1.18 -2.17
CA ASN A 275 28.92 0.62 -3.29
C ASN A 275 28.53 1.21 -4.67
N ALA A 276 27.61 2.17 -4.70
CA ALA A 276 27.13 2.83 -5.91
C ALA A 276 28.02 4.03 -6.29
N VAL A 277 28.28 4.25 -7.58
CA VAL A 277 29.04 5.40 -8.11
C VAL A 277 28.27 6.16 -9.18
N SER A 278 28.51 7.47 -9.25
CA SER A 278 27.95 8.36 -10.27
C SER A 278 28.68 8.16 -11.59
N ILE A 279 27.94 7.79 -12.65
CA ILE A 279 28.46 7.77 -14.02
C ILE A 279 27.85 8.94 -14.78
N ASP A 280 28.69 9.94 -15.06
CA ASP A 280 28.30 11.14 -15.78
C ASP A 280 28.68 11.00 -17.26
N THR A 281 27.69 10.92 -18.15
CA THR A 281 27.90 10.81 -19.61
C THR A 281 27.35 12.05 -20.30
N THR A 282 28.11 12.65 -21.22
CA THR A 282 27.63 13.77 -22.05
C THR A 282 27.34 13.25 -23.46
N ILE A 283 26.09 13.39 -23.90
CA ILE A 283 25.65 13.05 -25.26
C ILE A 283 25.46 14.32 -26.09
N ARG A 284 25.45 14.20 -27.42
CA ARG A 284 25.15 15.31 -28.34
C ARG A 284 23.88 15.00 -29.12
N THR A 285 22.82 15.78 -28.88
CA THR A 285 21.53 15.61 -29.58
C THR A 285 20.99 16.97 -30.02
N GLY A 286 20.52 17.09 -31.27
CA GLY A 286 20.06 18.37 -31.84
C GLY A 286 21.12 19.50 -31.87
N GLY A 287 22.41 19.17 -31.77
CA GLY A 287 23.49 20.15 -31.61
C GLY A 287 23.71 20.66 -30.18
N ILE A 288 22.92 20.19 -29.21
CA ILE A 288 23.03 20.53 -27.78
C ILE A 288 23.73 19.39 -27.03
N GLU A 289 24.62 19.74 -26.11
CA GLU A 289 25.21 18.77 -25.17
C GLU A 289 24.28 18.55 -23.98
N VAL A 290 23.87 17.28 -23.78
CA VAL A 290 22.98 16.88 -22.69
C VAL A 290 23.75 15.97 -21.74
N LYS A 291 23.72 16.30 -20.45
CA LYS A 291 24.38 15.52 -19.40
C LYS A 291 23.42 14.49 -18.79
N CYS A 292 23.72 13.23 -19.04
CA CYS A 292 23.05 12.05 -18.51
C CYS A 292 23.78 11.58 -17.24
N ARG A 293 23.05 11.08 -16.23
CA ARG A 293 23.65 10.53 -15.00
C ARG A 293 23.08 9.14 -14.71
N GLY A 294 23.91 8.11 -14.92
CA GLY A 294 23.63 6.73 -14.56
C GLY A 294 24.29 6.36 -13.23
N THR A 295 23.90 5.23 -12.65
CA THR A 295 24.56 4.64 -11.48
C THR A 295 25.18 3.29 -11.85
N TYR A 296 26.37 3.00 -11.32
CA TYR A 296 26.98 1.67 -11.37
C TYR A 296 27.24 1.19 -9.94
N VAL A 297 26.92 -0.07 -9.64
CA VAL A 297 27.14 -0.65 -8.31
C VAL A 297 28.20 -1.74 -8.42
N TYR A 298 29.27 -1.59 -7.64
CA TYR A 298 30.29 -2.63 -7.54
C TYR A 298 29.80 -3.73 -6.58
N SER A 299 29.38 -4.87 -7.14
CA SER A 299 29.31 -6.13 -6.39
C SER A 299 30.74 -6.52 -5.99
N THR A 300 30.96 -6.88 -4.73
CA THR A 300 32.31 -7.05 -4.15
C THR A 300 33.01 -8.37 -4.53
N GLN A 301 32.49 -9.09 -5.53
CA GLN A 301 33.10 -10.27 -6.12
C GLN A 301 32.89 -10.24 -7.65
N ASP A 302 33.98 -10.07 -8.39
CA ASP A 302 33.97 -10.06 -9.86
C ASP A 302 33.75 -11.48 -10.44
N GLY A 303 32.49 -11.95 -10.44
CA GLY A 303 32.14 -13.22 -11.08
C GLY A 303 30.69 -13.70 -10.90
N GLN A 304 30.12 -13.56 -9.70
CA GLN A 304 28.80 -14.13 -9.37
C GLN A 304 27.68 -13.07 -9.55
N GLY A 305 26.99 -13.15 -10.68
CA GLY A 305 26.13 -12.08 -11.23
C GLY A 305 24.67 -12.06 -10.77
N ASP A 306 24.32 -12.73 -9.67
CA ASP A 306 22.92 -13.03 -9.30
C ASP A 306 22.22 -11.91 -8.50
N LEU A 307 22.88 -10.75 -8.31
CA LEU A 307 22.29 -9.58 -7.66
C LEU A 307 21.75 -8.59 -8.71
N PRO A 308 20.44 -8.26 -8.71
CA PRO A 308 19.88 -7.24 -9.59
C PRO A 308 20.58 -5.88 -9.45
N ASP A 309 21.15 -5.37 -10.54
CA ASP A 309 21.74 -4.03 -10.61
C ASP A 309 20.63 -2.98 -10.40
N PRO A 310 20.61 -2.23 -9.28
CA PRO A 310 19.52 -1.29 -8.98
C PRO A 310 19.54 -0.06 -9.91
N GLY A 311 20.56 0.07 -10.76
CA GLY A 311 20.61 1.00 -11.88
C GLY A 311 20.09 0.44 -13.20
N LEU A 312 19.46 -0.75 -13.25
CA LEU A 312 18.57 -1.17 -14.34
C LEU A 312 17.13 -0.74 -14.04
N VAL A 313 16.34 -0.40 -15.05
CA VAL A 313 14.93 -0.04 -14.87
C VAL A 313 14.12 -1.26 -14.41
N VAL A 314 13.31 -1.08 -13.36
CA VAL A 314 12.54 -2.16 -12.72
C VAL A 314 11.44 -2.70 -13.65
N THR A 315 11.31 -4.03 -13.70
CA THR A 315 10.22 -4.75 -14.38
C THR A 315 8.84 -4.20 -13.96
N GLY A 316 7.95 -3.98 -14.93
CA GLY A 316 6.63 -3.35 -14.73
C GLY A 316 6.59 -1.84 -15.01
N THR A 317 7.74 -1.14 -15.00
CA THR A 317 7.79 0.31 -15.31
C THR A 317 7.27 0.60 -16.73
N LYS A 318 6.39 1.60 -16.89
CA LYS A 318 5.87 2.02 -18.21
C LYS A 318 7.01 2.52 -19.11
N CYS A 319 7.14 1.95 -20.30
CA CYS A 319 8.17 2.34 -21.29
C CYS A 319 7.56 2.95 -22.57
N GLY A 320 6.26 2.79 -22.77
CA GLY A 320 5.47 3.39 -23.85
C GLY A 320 3.97 3.15 -23.63
N GLU A 321 3.13 3.66 -24.53
CA GLU A 321 1.69 3.41 -24.46
C GLU A 321 1.37 1.94 -24.72
N GLY A 322 0.68 1.29 -23.78
CA GLY A 322 0.44 -0.15 -23.79
C GLY A 322 1.70 -1.00 -23.59
N LYS A 323 2.79 -0.45 -23.02
CA LYS A 323 4.06 -1.16 -22.86
C LYS A 323 4.71 -0.97 -21.49
N VAL A 324 5.26 -2.07 -20.98
CA VAL A 324 6.05 -2.12 -19.74
C VAL A 324 7.42 -2.75 -19.98
N CYS A 325 8.37 -2.41 -19.12
CA CYS A 325 9.64 -3.11 -19.06
C CYS A 325 9.48 -4.53 -18.55
N ARG A 326 9.94 -5.51 -19.32
CA ARG A 326 10.00 -6.93 -18.93
C ARG A 326 11.19 -7.58 -19.61
N ASP A 327 11.94 -8.43 -18.91
CA ASP A 327 13.17 -9.06 -19.42
C ASP A 327 14.23 -8.06 -19.94
N ARG A 328 14.21 -6.82 -19.41
CA ARG A 328 14.98 -5.64 -19.85
C ARG A 328 14.62 -5.11 -21.25
N ARG A 329 13.40 -5.42 -21.75
CA ARG A 329 12.85 -5.00 -23.05
C ARG A 329 11.54 -4.24 -22.89
N CYS A 330 11.17 -3.39 -23.85
CA CYS A 330 9.91 -2.64 -23.83
C CYS A 330 8.80 -3.43 -24.54
N GLN A 331 8.23 -4.38 -23.81
CA GLN A 331 7.27 -5.35 -24.35
C GLN A 331 5.85 -4.78 -24.35
N ASN A 332 5.03 -5.23 -25.31
CA ASN A 332 3.59 -4.96 -25.27
C ASN A 332 2.99 -5.63 -24.03
N ALA A 333 2.35 -4.83 -23.19
CA ALA A 333 1.72 -5.31 -21.98
C ALA A 333 0.31 -5.79 -22.33
N SER A 334 0.16 -7.11 -22.51
CA SER A 334 -1.12 -7.73 -22.91
C SER A 334 -2.10 -7.75 -21.74
N PHE A 335 -2.73 -6.61 -21.46
CA PHE A 335 -3.72 -6.42 -20.40
C PHE A 335 -5.09 -7.10 -20.70
N THR A 336 -5.10 -8.17 -21.49
CA THR A 336 -6.30 -8.90 -21.92
C THR A 336 -7.12 -9.46 -20.76
N GLU A 337 -6.48 -9.82 -19.65
CA GLU A 337 -7.16 -10.25 -18.42
C GLU A 337 -7.86 -9.08 -17.72
N LEU A 338 -7.21 -7.92 -17.66
CA LEU A 338 -7.75 -6.66 -17.14
C LEU A 338 -8.91 -6.14 -18.00
N GLU A 339 -8.78 -6.13 -19.33
CA GLU A 339 -9.86 -5.74 -20.25
C GLU A 339 -11.07 -6.66 -20.12
N THR A 340 -10.84 -7.98 -20.07
CA THR A 340 -11.90 -8.99 -19.86
C THR A 340 -12.58 -8.82 -18.50
N CYS A 341 -11.82 -8.48 -17.46
CA CYS A 341 -12.34 -8.24 -16.13
C CYS A 341 -13.14 -6.92 -16.05
N ILE A 342 -12.61 -5.79 -16.55
CA ILE A 342 -13.29 -4.48 -16.53
C ILE A 342 -14.64 -4.57 -17.27
N THR A 343 -14.68 -5.29 -18.39
CA THR A 343 -15.91 -5.58 -19.14
C THR A 343 -16.94 -6.31 -18.28
N ARG A 344 -16.51 -7.24 -17.42
CA ARG A 344 -17.35 -7.98 -16.47
C ARG A 344 -17.86 -7.10 -15.30
N CYS A 345 -17.18 -5.99 -15.01
CA CYS A 345 -17.55 -5.03 -13.97
C CYS A 345 -18.54 -3.95 -14.43
N HIS A 346 -19.12 -4.09 -15.63
CA HIS A 346 -20.18 -3.22 -16.18
C HIS A 346 -19.85 -1.71 -16.19
N GLY A 347 -18.57 -1.32 -16.17
CA GLY A 347 -18.12 0.08 -16.02
C GLY A 347 -18.33 0.68 -14.62
N ASN A 348 -18.81 -0.11 -13.66
CA ASN A 348 -19.24 0.30 -12.32
C ASN A 348 -18.24 -0.10 -11.21
N GLY A 349 -17.04 -0.53 -11.57
CA GLY A 349 -15.98 -0.93 -10.66
C GLY A 349 -14.63 -1.10 -11.35
N VAL A 350 -13.61 -1.42 -10.56
CA VAL A 350 -12.25 -1.74 -11.01
C VAL A 350 -11.95 -3.21 -10.75
N CYS A 351 -10.87 -3.73 -11.34
CA CYS A 351 -10.45 -5.10 -11.13
C CYS A 351 -9.36 -5.22 -10.07
N ASN A 352 -9.52 -6.18 -9.17
CA ASN A 352 -8.53 -6.49 -8.16
C ASN A 352 -7.57 -7.61 -8.60
N SER A 353 -6.49 -7.80 -7.86
CA SER A 353 -5.45 -8.82 -8.06
C SER A 353 -5.97 -10.27 -8.16
N ASN A 354 -7.19 -10.54 -7.69
CA ASN A 354 -7.83 -11.87 -7.77
C ASN A 354 -8.68 -12.04 -9.04
N GLY A 355 -8.74 -11.04 -9.92
CA GLY A 355 -9.57 -11.05 -11.14
C GLY A 355 -11.07 -10.79 -10.89
N ASN A 356 -11.41 -10.26 -9.71
CA ASN A 356 -12.77 -9.93 -9.30
C ASN A 356 -13.01 -8.41 -9.36
N CYS A 357 -14.29 -8.02 -9.44
CA CYS A 357 -14.67 -6.60 -9.44
C CYS A 357 -14.74 -6.03 -8.03
N HIS A 358 -13.94 -5.00 -7.77
CA HIS A 358 -14.12 -4.09 -6.64
C HIS A 358 -15.02 -2.93 -7.09
N CYS A 359 -16.29 -2.96 -6.65
CA CYS A 359 -17.33 -2.08 -7.14
C CYS A 359 -17.30 -0.68 -6.51
N ASN A 360 -17.66 0.32 -7.32
CA ASN A 360 -17.86 1.69 -6.85
C ASN A 360 -19.05 1.78 -5.89
N ARG A 361 -19.01 2.75 -4.96
CA ARG A 361 -20.12 3.04 -4.04
C ARG A 361 -21.42 3.25 -4.83
N GLY A 362 -22.46 2.49 -4.47
CA GLY A 362 -23.73 2.43 -5.21
C GLY A 362 -23.95 1.11 -5.95
N TRP A 363 -22.94 0.27 -6.12
CA TRP A 363 -23.01 -1.02 -6.82
C TRP A 363 -22.58 -2.21 -5.95
N ALA A 364 -23.02 -3.42 -6.31
CA ALA A 364 -22.76 -4.65 -5.57
C ALA A 364 -21.78 -5.58 -6.31
N PRO A 365 -20.77 -6.16 -5.63
CA PRO A 365 -20.03 -7.31 -6.17
C PRO A 365 -20.97 -8.52 -6.35
N PRO A 366 -20.65 -9.50 -7.22
CA PRO A 366 -19.35 -9.71 -7.87
C PRO A 366 -19.16 -9.02 -9.23
N PHE A 367 -20.21 -8.42 -9.83
CA PHE A 367 -20.16 -7.90 -11.21
C PHE A 367 -20.50 -6.41 -11.35
N CYS A 368 -20.85 -5.73 -10.25
CA CYS A 368 -21.28 -4.31 -10.26
C CYS A 368 -22.48 -4.05 -11.18
N ASP A 369 -23.34 -5.05 -11.37
CA ASP A 369 -24.54 -5.02 -12.21
C ASP A 369 -25.82 -4.60 -11.44
N LYS A 370 -25.76 -4.64 -10.10
CA LYS A 370 -26.88 -4.39 -9.19
C LYS A 370 -26.55 -3.28 -8.19
N PRO A 371 -27.54 -2.54 -7.67
CA PRO A 371 -27.33 -1.57 -6.59
C PRO A 371 -26.71 -2.20 -5.34
N GLY A 372 -25.78 -1.50 -4.70
CA GLY A 372 -25.05 -1.98 -3.53
C GLY A 372 -24.21 -0.92 -2.82
N LEU A 373 -23.33 -1.34 -1.92
CA LEU A 373 -22.54 -0.45 -1.06
C LEU A 373 -21.12 -0.18 -1.59
N GLY A 374 -20.68 -0.90 -2.63
CA GLY A 374 -19.31 -0.95 -3.13
C GLY A 374 -18.54 -2.16 -2.60
N GLY A 375 -17.24 -2.22 -2.89
CA GLY A 375 -16.31 -3.27 -2.45
C GLY A 375 -16.24 -4.48 -3.37
N SER A 376 -15.38 -5.44 -3.02
CA SER A 376 -15.22 -6.73 -3.73
C SER A 376 -15.73 -7.90 -2.90
N VAL A 377 -15.89 -9.07 -3.52
CA VAL A 377 -16.05 -10.35 -2.79
C VAL A 377 -14.84 -10.66 -1.91
N ASP A 378 -13.65 -10.20 -2.29
CA ASP A 378 -12.40 -10.44 -1.55
C ASP A 378 -12.18 -9.42 -0.41
N SER A 379 -12.60 -8.17 -0.61
CA SER A 379 -12.29 -7.04 0.29
C SER A 379 -13.23 -6.92 1.51
N GLY A 380 -14.22 -7.81 1.63
CA GLY A 380 -15.34 -7.66 2.57
C GLY A 380 -16.41 -6.66 2.10
N PRO A 381 -17.58 -6.65 2.75
CA PRO A 381 -18.66 -5.72 2.42
C PRO A 381 -18.29 -4.28 2.83
N VAL A 382 -18.86 -3.26 2.20
CA VAL A 382 -18.69 -1.86 2.61
C VAL A 382 -19.86 -1.42 3.51
N GLN A 383 -19.62 -0.66 4.58
CA GLN A 383 -20.71 -0.10 5.42
C GLN A 383 -21.36 1.15 4.85
N TYR A 384 -22.59 1.39 5.31
CA TYR A 384 -23.27 2.67 5.14
C TYR A 384 -22.74 3.68 6.16
N ASP A 385 -22.34 4.86 5.70
CA ASP A 385 -22.07 5.99 6.58
C ASP A 385 -23.38 6.44 7.26
N GLN A 386 -23.53 6.15 8.56
CA GLN A 386 -24.82 6.29 9.28
C GLN A 386 -25.32 7.74 9.41
N VAL A 387 -24.51 8.73 9.02
CA VAL A 387 -24.88 10.15 8.92
C VAL A 387 -26.26 10.33 8.28
N GLY A 388 -26.60 9.61 7.21
CA GLY A 388 -27.92 9.72 6.57
C GLY A 388 -29.11 9.35 7.47
N LEU A 389 -28.96 8.30 8.28
CA LEU A 389 -30.00 7.84 9.22
C LEU A 389 -30.05 8.73 10.46
N VAL A 390 -28.89 9.17 10.97
CA VAL A 390 -28.79 10.10 12.11
C VAL A 390 -29.38 11.47 11.75
N VAL A 391 -29.08 12.02 10.57
CA VAL A 391 -29.68 13.27 10.06
C VAL A 391 -31.18 13.11 9.84
N GLY A 392 -31.65 11.96 9.33
CA GLY A 392 -33.07 11.66 9.21
C GLY A 392 -33.81 11.66 10.55
N LEU A 393 -33.22 11.02 11.58
CA LEU A 393 -33.76 11.04 12.95
C LEU A 393 -33.72 12.44 13.57
N LEU A 394 -32.62 13.19 13.43
CA LEU A 394 -32.52 14.56 13.92
C LEU A 394 -33.56 15.47 13.26
N PHE A 395 -33.80 15.35 11.95
CA PHE A 395 -34.86 16.09 11.27
C PHE A 395 -36.26 15.70 11.78
N ALA A 396 -36.51 14.40 12.02
CA ALA A 396 -37.78 13.95 12.58
C ALA A 396 -38.03 14.50 14.00
N PHE A 397 -37.01 14.49 14.88
CA PHE A 397 -37.10 14.97 16.26
C PHE A 397 -37.10 16.50 16.39
N LEU A 398 -36.35 17.23 15.56
CA LEU A 398 -36.21 18.69 15.66
C LEU A 398 -37.19 19.49 14.79
N VAL A 399 -37.75 18.89 13.73
CA VAL A 399 -38.64 19.59 12.78
C VAL A 399 -40.04 18.97 12.75
N LEU A 400 -40.15 17.66 12.48
CA LEU A 400 -41.46 17.02 12.29
C LEU A 400 -42.26 16.91 13.59
N LEU A 401 -41.65 16.42 14.67
CA LEU A 401 -42.31 16.29 15.98
C LEU A 401 -42.79 17.65 16.55
N PRO A 402 -41.95 18.71 16.62
CA PRO A 402 -42.40 20.03 17.05
C PRO A 402 -43.46 20.64 16.12
N GLY A 403 -43.34 20.45 14.80
CA GLY A 403 -44.32 20.91 13.82
C GLY A 403 -45.70 20.26 14.02
N VAL A 404 -45.76 18.94 14.25
CA VAL A 404 -47.00 18.22 14.55
C VAL A 404 -47.60 18.65 15.90
N LEU A 405 -46.77 18.83 16.92
CA LEU A 405 -47.22 19.33 18.23
C LEU A 405 -47.79 20.76 18.15
N LEU A 406 -47.14 21.66 17.39
CA LEU A 406 -47.64 23.01 17.14
C LEU A 406 -48.96 22.99 16.35
N LEU A 407 -49.09 22.16 15.31
CA LEU A 407 -50.34 22.00 14.56
C LEU A 407 -51.47 21.45 15.45
N PHE A 408 -51.17 20.45 16.29
CA PHE A 408 -52.13 19.90 17.26
C PHE A 408 -52.54 20.95 18.31
N TYR A 409 -51.60 21.74 18.83
CA TYR A 409 -51.87 22.84 19.76
C TYR A 409 -52.74 23.93 19.12
N CYS A 410 -52.41 24.37 17.90
CA CYS A 410 -53.23 25.30 17.12
C CYS A 410 -54.64 24.75 16.82
N TYR A 411 -54.77 23.46 16.54
CA TYR A 411 -56.07 22.81 16.33
C TYR A 411 -56.88 22.75 17.63
N ARG A 412 -56.26 22.39 18.77
CA ARG A 412 -56.89 22.37 20.10
C ARG A 412 -57.30 23.77 20.54
N ILE A 413 -56.50 24.80 20.23
CA ILE A 413 -56.87 26.21 20.44
C ILE A 413 -58.06 26.61 19.58
N LYS A 414 -58.02 26.36 18.25
CA LYS A 414 -59.16 26.69 17.36
C LYS A 414 -60.43 25.96 17.79
N SER A 415 -60.35 24.67 18.12
CA SER A 415 -61.45 23.87 18.68
C SER A 415 -61.98 24.46 19.98
N SER A 416 -61.11 24.85 20.93
CA SER A 416 -61.51 25.50 22.19
C SER A 416 -62.26 26.83 21.97
N TYR A 417 -61.77 27.70 21.08
CA TYR A 417 -62.47 28.91 20.69
C TYR A 417 -63.79 28.62 19.96
N TYR A 418 -63.84 27.62 19.10
CA TYR A 418 -65.04 27.22 18.37
C TYR A 418 -66.13 26.65 19.30
N HIS A 419 -65.76 25.83 20.29
CA HIS A 419 -66.67 25.36 21.34
C HIS A 419 -67.13 26.49 22.27
N LYS A 420 -66.26 27.43 22.65
CA LYS A 420 -66.69 28.64 23.38
C LYS A 420 -67.68 29.49 22.58
N TRP A 421 -67.45 29.65 21.28
CA TRP A 421 -68.34 30.40 20.38
C TRP A 421 -69.69 29.70 20.18
N LEU A 422 -69.72 28.38 20.00
CA LEU A 422 -70.95 27.58 19.99
C LEU A 422 -71.73 27.74 21.31
N SER A 423 -71.06 27.58 22.46
CA SER A 423 -71.68 27.76 23.78
C SER A 423 -72.27 29.17 24.00
N GLN A 424 -71.59 30.22 23.50
CA GLN A 424 -72.15 31.58 23.50
C GLN A 424 -73.33 31.75 22.53
N ARG A 425 -73.33 31.05 21.39
CA ARG A 425 -74.41 31.09 20.40
C ARG A 425 -75.68 30.40 20.90
N ASP A 426 -75.55 29.31 21.65
CA ASP A 426 -76.69 28.64 22.30
C ASP A 426 -77.22 29.45 23.49
N LYS A 427 -76.34 30.07 24.30
CA LYS A 427 -76.77 31.04 25.33
C LYS A 427 -77.52 32.23 24.73
N ARG A 428 -77.15 32.70 23.53
CA ARG A 428 -77.91 33.74 22.82
C ARG A 428 -79.27 33.26 22.30
N LYS A 429 -79.42 31.98 21.91
CA LYS A 429 -80.74 31.41 21.58
C LYS A 429 -81.66 31.27 22.80
N SER A 430 -81.10 31.03 23.98
CA SER A 430 -81.89 30.87 25.21
C SER A 430 -82.44 32.19 25.80
N SER A 431 -82.02 33.35 25.26
CA SER A 431 -82.24 34.67 25.88
C SER A 431 -83.11 35.63 25.03
N SER A 432 -83.74 35.15 23.95
CA SER A 432 -84.47 35.99 22.99
C SER A 432 -85.91 35.51 22.71
N ASN A 433 -86.68 35.22 23.77
CA ASN A 433 -88.12 34.95 23.69
C ASN A 433 -88.94 35.75 24.74
N VAL A 434 -88.42 36.93 25.11
CA VAL A 434 -89.02 37.94 26.02
C VAL A 434 -88.51 39.32 25.57
N SER A 435 -89.30 40.38 25.38
CA SER A 435 -90.76 40.47 25.16
C SER A 435 -91.16 41.86 24.63
N VAL A 436 -92.13 41.89 23.70
CA VAL A 436 -93.08 43.02 23.45
C VAL A 436 -92.53 44.32 22.80
N GLU A 437 -93.46 45.07 22.19
CA GLU A 437 -93.36 46.41 21.57
C GLU A 437 -92.65 47.45 22.49
N LYS A 438 -92.18 48.62 22.05
CA LYS A 438 -92.80 49.61 21.12
C LYS A 438 -91.76 50.69 20.76
N GLY A 439 -91.70 51.19 19.52
CA GLY A 439 -90.64 52.11 19.07
C GLY A 439 -91.08 53.56 18.82
N LYS A 440 -90.11 54.47 18.64
CA LYS A 440 -90.23 55.69 17.80
C LYS A 440 -88.87 56.41 17.54
N ASN A 441 -88.66 56.74 16.26
CA ASN A 441 -87.98 57.90 15.64
C ASN A 441 -86.57 58.40 16.09
N GLY A 442 -85.71 58.62 15.08
CA GLY A 442 -84.41 59.32 15.16
C GLY A 442 -83.52 58.95 13.96
N HIS A 443 -83.73 59.53 12.78
CA HIS A 443 -83.03 60.70 12.18
C HIS A 443 -81.53 60.52 11.84
N LEU A 444 -81.10 61.15 10.74
CA LEU A 444 -79.89 60.83 9.98
C LEU A 444 -78.71 61.80 10.21
N ASN A 445 -77.48 61.24 10.25
CA ASN A 445 -76.21 61.85 9.80
C ASN A 445 -75.69 63.08 10.61
N PRO A 446 -74.43 63.57 10.45
CA PRO A 446 -73.45 63.28 9.39
C PRO A 446 -71.97 63.08 9.83
N ALA A 447 -71.08 63.03 8.82
CA ALA A 447 -69.70 63.54 8.78
C ALA A 447 -68.50 62.68 9.29
N PHE A 448 -67.50 62.58 8.39
CA PHE A 448 -66.02 62.55 8.52
C PHE A 448 -65.36 62.16 9.87
N HIS A 449 -64.28 61.37 9.89
CA HIS A 449 -63.03 61.60 9.15
C HIS A 449 -62.23 60.32 8.81
N LEU A 450 -61.45 60.39 7.73
CA LEU A 450 -60.30 59.52 7.48
C LEU A 450 -59.20 60.36 6.80
N LYS A 451 -57.97 60.35 7.33
CA LYS A 451 -56.86 61.20 6.84
C LYS A 451 -55.53 60.47 6.94
N VAL A 452 -54.94 60.15 5.79
CA VAL A 452 -53.56 59.65 5.63
C VAL A 452 -52.93 60.37 4.45
N VAL A 453 -51.64 60.70 4.54
CA VAL A 453 -50.85 61.36 3.48
C VAL A 453 -49.53 60.57 3.33
N GLY A 454 -49.15 60.21 2.10
CA GLY A 454 -47.87 59.57 1.74
C GLY A 454 -46.82 60.61 1.29
N PRO A 455 -46.04 60.42 0.19
CA PRO A 455 -45.83 59.25 -0.69
C PRO A 455 -44.55 58.43 -0.28
N ILE A 456 -43.59 57.86 -1.06
CA ILE A 456 -43.12 57.87 -2.47
C ILE A 456 -42.45 56.51 -2.86
N ASN A 457 -42.85 55.94 -4.01
CA ASN A 457 -42.17 55.14 -5.08
C ASN A 457 -40.98 54.16 -4.75
N LYS A 458 -40.74 53.05 -5.48
CA LYS A 458 -40.83 52.82 -6.95
C LYS A 458 -41.29 51.40 -7.41
N LEU A 459 -41.67 51.37 -8.69
CA LEU A 459 -41.99 50.26 -9.64
C LEU A 459 -40.81 49.29 -9.94
N PRO A 460 -40.95 48.23 -10.81
CA PRO A 460 -42.11 47.81 -11.65
C PRO A 460 -42.50 46.31 -11.65
N HIS A 461 -43.58 45.99 -12.39
CA HIS A 461 -44.01 44.64 -12.80
C HIS A 461 -43.26 44.12 -14.05
N THR A 462 -43.38 42.81 -14.30
CA THR A 462 -43.86 42.25 -15.58
C THR A 462 -44.77 41.04 -15.33
N SER A 463 -45.57 40.64 -16.33
CA SER A 463 -46.65 39.65 -16.18
C SER A 463 -46.85 38.80 -17.45
N LYS A 464 -47.48 37.63 -17.29
CA LYS A 464 -48.49 37.09 -18.24
C LYS A 464 -49.22 35.86 -17.67
N GLU A 465 -50.45 35.67 -18.14
CA GLU A 465 -51.34 34.54 -17.82
C GLU A 465 -51.25 33.46 -18.90
N MET A 466 -51.65 32.21 -18.56
CA MET A 466 -52.78 31.55 -19.24
C MET A 466 -53.29 30.35 -18.41
N LEU A 467 -54.58 30.03 -18.54
CA LEU A 467 -55.30 28.88 -17.95
C LEU A 467 -55.67 27.86 -19.05
N PRO A 468 -56.36 26.74 -18.75
CA PRO A 468 -56.00 25.64 -17.85
C PRO A 468 -56.14 24.27 -18.59
N LEU A 469 -55.88 23.13 -17.92
CA LEU A 469 -56.57 21.85 -18.22
C LEU A 469 -56.41 20.79 -17.11
N ARG A 470 -57.41 19.91 -17.01
CA ARG A 470 -57.61 18.73 -16.13
C ARG A 470 -58.49 17.74 -16.95
N PRO A 471 -58.75 16.46 -16.59
CA PRO A 471 -58.26 15.67 -15.45
C PRO A 471 -57.80 14.22 -15.81
N GLY A 472 -57.41 13.43 -14.79
CA GLY A 472 -57.20 11.97 -14.89
C GLY A 472 -56.71 11.34 -13.57
N PRO A 473 -57.43 10.37 -12.96
CA PRO A 473 -57.06 9.78 -11.66
C PRO A 473 -56.79 8.26 -11.69
N VAL A 474 -56.27 7.72 -10.57
CA VAL A 474 -56.35 6.34 -9.99
C VAL A 474 -55.03 6.03 -9.26
N SER A 475 -54.96 5.32 -8.12
CA SER A 475 -55.85 5.16 -6.94
C SER A 475 -55.02 4.49 -5.83
N ASN A 476 -55.50 4.50 -4.59
CA ASN A 476 -54.83 3.96 -3.40
C ASN A 476 -54.41 2.48 -3.51
N GLY A 477 -53.28 2.13 -2.87
CA GLY A 477 -52.88 0.74 -2.59
C GLY A 477 -51.95 0.66 -1.38
N THR A 478 -52.50 0.37 -0.19
CA THR A 478 -51.75 0.25 1.06
C THR A 478 -51.04 -1.10 1.20
N GLN A 479 -49.81 -1.07 1.73
CA GLN A 479 -49.13 -2.04 2.63
C GLN A 479 -49.66 -3.49 2.74
N PRO A 480 -48.74 -4.49 2.77
CA PRO A 480 -47.86 -4.64 3.95
C PRO A 480 -46.38 -4.93 3.69
N VAL A 481 -45.59 -4.75 4.75
CA VAL A 481 -44.16 -5.11 4.83
C VAL A 481 -44.00 -6.61 5.01
N ASN A 482 -43.20 -7.27 4.16
CA ASN A 482 -42.76 -8.64 4.38
C ASN A 482 -41.40 -8.66 5.09
N ILE A 483 -41.41 -9.03 6.38
CA ILE A 483 -40.18 -9.23 7.18
C ILE A 483 -39.62 -10.62 6.90
N VAL A 484 -38.51 -10.71 6.18
CA VAL A 484 -37.75 -11.96 6.03
C VAL A 484 -36.77 -12.08 7.19
N ARG A 485 -36.99 -13.05 8.08
CA ARG A 485 -36.02 -13.40 9.14
C ARG A 485 -34.84 -14.18 8.55
N PRO A 486 -33.60 -13.96 9.01
CA PRO A 486 -32.49 -14.87 8.71
C PRO A 486 -32.77 -16.28 9.26
N LEU A 487 -32.49 -17.31 8.46
CA LEU A 487 -32.54 -18.70 8.90
C LEU A 487 -31.24 -19.08 9.62
N ARG A 488 -31.35 -19.66 10.81
CA ARG A 488 -30.23 -20.39 11.44
C ARG A 488 -29.98 -21.70 10.67
N PRO A 489 -28.73 -22.09 10.42
CA PRO A 489 -28.40 -23.50 10.21
C PRO A 489 -28.74 -24.31 11.46
N ALA A 490 -29.30 -25.51 11.27
CA ALA A 490 -29.53 -26.46 12.37
C ALA A 490 -28.43 -27.53 12.36
N LEU A 491 -28.06 -28.03 13.56
CA LEU A 491 -27.25 -29.24 13.67
C LEU A 491 -28.06 -30.45 13.17
N SER A 492 -27.36 -31.46 12.65
CA SER A 492 -27.89 -32.82 12.46
C SER A 492 -26.76 -33.85 12.60
N PRO A 493 -27.05 -35.11 12.97
CA PRO A 493 -26.16 -35.86 13.86
C PRO A 493 -25.27 -36.92 13.17
N THR A 494 -24.41 -37.52 14.00
CA THR A 494 -23.48 -38.61 13.71
C THR A 494 -24.17 -39.92 13.28
N GLY A 495 -23.59 -40.67 12.32
CA GLY A 495 -24.07 -42.03 12.01
C GLY A 495 -23.44 -42.75 10.81
N ALA A 496 -22.52 -43.70 11.10
CA ALA A 496 -22.21 -44.93 10.35
C ALA A 496 -21.89 -44.92 8.84
N VAL A 497 -20.59 -45.13 8.57
CA VAL A 497 -19.94 -45.77 7.40
C VAL A 497 -20.80 -46.68 6.51
N ARG A 498 -20.69 -46.52 5.17
CA ARG A 498 -20.64 -47.66 4.23
C ARG A 498 -19.83 -47.34 2.97
N ASP A 499 -19.10 -48.34 2.49
CA ASP A 499 -18.15 -48.28 1.36
C ASP A 499 -18.85 -48.57 0.01
N SER A 500 -18.44 -47.91 -1.08
CA SER A 500 -18.84 -48.25 -2.47
C SER A 500 -18.00 -47.51 -3.52
N LYS A 501 -17.38 -48.27 -4.44
CA LYS A 501 -16.58 -47.75 -5.57
C LYS A 501 -17.36 -47.76 -6.88
N ALA A 502 -17.38 -46.63 -7.61
CA ALA A 502 -17.49 -46.52 -9.08
C ALA A 502 -17.56 -45.04 -9.49
N VAL A 503 -17.30 -44.56 -10.72
CA VAL A 503 -16.45 -44.95 -11.88
C VAL A 503 -16.28 -43.64 -12.68
N ARG A 504 -15.14 -43.37 -13.35
CA ARG A 504 -14.95 -42.15 -14.17
C ARG A 504 -15.27 -42.43 -15.66
N PRO A 505 -16.01 -41.55 -16.38
CA PRO A 505 -16.27 -41.71 -17.82
C PRO A 505 -15.01 -41.45 -18.69
N PRO A 506 -14.96 -41.99 -19.93
CA PRO A 506 -13.78 -41.96 -20.79
C PRO A 506 -13.66 -40.69 -21.67
N LEU A 507 -12.45 -40.47 -22.22
CA LEU A 507 -12.15 -39.46 -23.25
C LEU A 507 -12.10 -40.08 -24.66
N PRO A 508 -12.42 -39.32 -25.73
CA PRO A 508 -12.35 -39.80 -27.12
C PRO A 508 -10.92 -39.99 -27.63
N VAL A 509 -10.76 -40.83 -28.67
CA VAL A 509 -9.46 -41.16 -29.30
C VAL A 509 -9.37 -40.57 -30.71
N GLY A 510 -8.22 -40.01 -31.07
CA GLY A 510 -7.89 -39.58 -32.43
C GLY A 510 -6.38 -39.53 -32.71
N LYS A 511 -5.97 -40.10 -33.86
CA LYS A 511 -4.63 -40.06 -34.51
C LYS A 511 -4.90 -40.18 -36.02
N PRO A 512 -4.15 -39.54 -36.94
CA PRO A 512 -2.71 -39.77 -37.18
C PRO A 512 -1.97 -38.48 -37.64
N PRO A 513 -0.79 -38.51 -38.33
CA PRO A 513 0.28 -39.53 -38.43
C PRO A 513 1.61 -39.02 -37.80
N VAL A 514 2.75 -39.66 -38.12
CA VAL A 514 4.08 -39.39 -37.51
C VAL A 514 5.10 -38.87 -38.54
N ALA A 515 5.88 -37.87 -38.16
CA ALA A 515 7.19 -37.54 -38.74
C ALA A 515 8.13 -37.01 -37.62
N PRO A 516 9.43 -37.39 -37.58
CA PRO A 516 10.28 -37.09 -36.42
C PRO A 516 11.18 -35.85 -36.59
N HIS A 517 11.13 -34.93 -35.63
CA HIS A 517 12.19 -33.94 -35.39
C HIS A 517 12.80 -34.15 -34.00
N LYS A 518 14.13 -33.96 -33.90
CA LYS A 518 14.90 -34.11 -32.65
C LYS A 518 14.98 -32.79 -31.89
N THR A 519 14.89 -32.84 -30.57
CA THR A 519 15.20 -31.74 -29.64
C THR A 519 16.04 -32.25 -28.45
N PRO A 520 16.76 -31.37 -27.72
CA PRO A 520 17.79 -31.77 -26.75
C PRO A 520 17.24 -32.26 -25.39
N PRO A 521 18.07 -32.90 -24.54
CA PRO A 521 17.64 -33.43 -23.25
C PRO A 521 17.50 -32.37 -22.16
N THR A 522 16.42 -32.46 -21.38
CA THR A 522 16.17 -31.65 -20.17
C THR A 522 17.03 -32.13 -18.98
N PRO A 523 17.55 -31.24 -18.10
CA PRO A 523 18.25 -31.65 -16.88
C PRO A 523 17.34 -32.42 -15.91
N GLN A 524 17.89 -33.42 -15.22
CA GLN A 524 17.16 -34.17 -14.20
C GLN A 524 17.08 -33.40 -12.88
N ARG A 525 15.87 -33.31 -12.30
CA ARG A 525 15.63 -32.73 -10.98
C ARG A 525 16.05 -33.73 -9.90
N LEU A 526 17.16 -33.45 -9.20
CA LEU A 526 17.63 -34.28 -8.08
C LEU A 526 16.70 -34.17 -6.87
N SER A 527 16.47 -35.31 -6.20
CA SER A 527 15.66 -35.40 -4.97
C SER A 527 16.46 -35.00 -3.72
N PRO A 528 15.86 -34.37 -2.70
CA PRO A 528 16.56 -34.01 -1.46
C PRO A 528 17.05 -35.24 -0.67
N PRO A 529 18.23 -35.18 -0.03
CA PRO A 529 18.75 -36.27 0.79
C PRO A 529 17.98 -36.39 2.12
N LYS A 530 17.46 -37.59 2.41
CA LYS A 530 16.88 -37.91 3.72
C LYS A 530 17.95 -38.45 4.68
N LYS A 531 18.29 -37.69 5.73
CA LYS A 531 19.03 -38.22 6.89
C LYS A 531 18.65 -37.41 8.15
N PRO A 532 18.22 -38.04 9.26
CA PRO A 532 17.82 -37.33 10.47
C PRO A 532 19.05 -36.85 11.26
N LEU A 533 18.89 -35.71 11.95
CA LEU A 533 19.82 -35.23 12.98
C LEU A 533 19.45 -35.82 14.35
N PRO A 534 20.43 -36.06 15.25
CA PRO A 534 20.16 -36.56 16.60
C PRO A 534 19.60 -35.47 17.53
N LEU A 535 18.87 -35.90 18.56
CA LEU A 535 18.28 -35.02 19.59
C LEU A 535 19.31 -34.56 20.63
N ASN A 536 19.00 -33.45 21.30
CA ASN A 536 19.83 -32.80 22.32
C ASN A 536 20.17 -33.72 23.52
N PRO A 537 21.42 -33.67 24.05
CA PRO A 537 21.74 -34.18 25.37
C PRO A 537 21.51 -33.11 26.45
N THR A 538 20.63 -33.40 27.42
CA THR A 538 20.47 -32.62 28.65
C THR A 538 21.77 -32.61 29.45
N ARG A 539 22.12 -31.50 30.11
CA ARG A 539 23.34 -31.42 30.95
C ARG A 539 23.06 -30.88 32.35
N SER A 540 23.47 -31.67 33.34
CA SER A 540 23.73 -31.25 34.73
C SER A 540 24.99 -31.99 35.22
N PRO A 541 25.68 -31.49 36.27
CA PRO A 541 27.14 -31.66 36.33
C PRO A 541 27.62 -32.85 37.16
N LEU A 542 28.83 -33.34 36.83
CA LEU A 542 29.73 -34.00 37.78
C LEU A 542 31.19 -33.61 37.47
N VAL A 543 32.04 -33.72 38.49
CA VAL A 543 33.47 -33.35 38.49
C VAL A 543 34.33 -34.61 38.51
N SER A 544 35.48 -34.61 37.84
CA SER A 544 36.71 -35.29 38.29
C SER A 544 37.96 -34.97 37.45
N GLU A 545 38.84 -34.17 38.05
CA GLU A 545 40.33 -34.22 38.04
C GLU A 545 41.18 -34.27 36.73
N LEU A 546 42.49 -34.10 36.92
CA LEU A 546 43.52 -33.73 35.94
C LEU A 546 44.66 -34.80 35.94
N PRO A 547 45.63 -34.81 34.98
CA PRO A 547 46.80 -33.90 35.12
C PRO A 547 47.48 -33.40 33.81
N SER A 548 48.01 -32.17 33.86
CA SER A 548 49.24 -31.57 33.22
C SER A 548 49.91 -32.20 31.97
N ALA A 549 50.54 -31.49 31.01
CA ALA A 549 50.81 -30.06 30.67
C ALA A 549 51.63 -30.05 29.33
N PRO A 550 52.19 -28.94 28.75
CA PRO A 550 52.14 -27.49 29.06
C PRO A 550 51.67 -26.59 27.87
N SER A 551 51.84 -25.27 27.96
CA SER A 551 51.24 -24.26 27.06
C SER A 551 52.12 -23.70 25.92
N ALA A 552 51.48 -23.17 24.87
CA ALA A 552 52.03 -22.14 23.97
C ALA A 552 50.97 -21.06 23.64
N PHE A 553 51.39 -19.81 23.41
CA PHE A 553 50.49 -18.67 23.18
C PHE A 553 50.19 -18.40 21.69
N PRO A 554 48.99 -17.86 21.34
CA PRO A 554 48.65 -17.45 19.98
C PRO A 554 49.23 -16.08 19.58
N PRO A 555 49.43 -15.80 18.27
CA PRO A 555 50.07 -14.57 17.78
C PRO A 555 49.14 -13.34 17.77
N ARG A 556 49.72 -12.14 17.95
CA ARG A 556 49.03 -10.85 17.83
C ARG A 556 49.26 -10.20 16.45
N ARG A 557 48.25 -9.50 15.91
CA ARG A 557 48.40 -8.61 14.74
C ARG A 557 49.10 -7.29 15.12
N PRO A 558 49.91 -6.69 14.23
CA PRO A 558 50.48 -5.36 14.42
C PRO A 558 49.52 -4.22 14.00
N LEU A 559 49.76 -3.03 14.55
CA LEU A 559 49.12 -1.76 14.17
C LEU A 559 50.05 -0.94 13.24
N PRO A 560 49.53 0.01 12.43
CA PRO A 560 50.34 0.77 11.49
C PRO A 560 51.17 1.88 12.17
N LEU A 561 52.35 2.16 11.60
CA LEU A 561 53.27 3.22 12.02
C LEU A 561 53.46 4.24 10.88
N SER A 562 53.17 5.50 11.16
CA SER A 562 53.60 6.64 10.34
C SER A 562 55.05 7.02 10.64
N PRO A 563 55.83 7.42 9.64
CA PRO A 563 57.02 8.26 9.87
C PRO A 563 57.00 9.56 9.06
N ALA A 564 57.64 10.60 9.60
CA ALA A 564 57.87 11.86 8.90
C ALA A 564 59.33 12.33 9.06
N ARG A 565 59.90 12.89 7.98
CA ARG A 565 61.19 13.62 7.88
C ARG A 565 62.48 12.91 8.35
N GLY A 566 63.49 12.88 7.47
CA GLY A 566 64.89 12.88 7.93
C GLY A 566 65.96 12.46 6.92
N ALA A 567 66.73 13.44 6.41
CA ALA A 567 68.06 13.33 5.80
C ALA A 567 68.27 12.49 4.50
N SER A 568 69.20 12.99 3.67
CA SER A 568 69.80 12.28 2.51
C SER A 568 71.22 11.83 2.85
N PRO A 569 71.88 11.02 2.00
CA PRO A 569 72.83 11.61 1.05
C PRO A 569 72.63 11.15 -0.42
N SER A 570 73.50 11.67 -1.31
CA SER A 570 73.36 11.67 -2.77
C SER A 570 74.17 10.61 -3.53
N VAL A 571 73.61 10.07 -4.62
CA VAL A 571 74.35 9.65 -5.84
C VAL A 571 73.53 10.05 -7.09
N LYS A 572 74.22 10.33 -8.21
CA LYS A 572 73.73 10.73 -9.55
C LYS A 572 74.83 10.37 -10.59
N PRO A 573 74.62 10.47 -11.93
CA PRO A 573 73.48 10.02 -12.76
C PRO A 573 73.94 9.37 -14.10
N ARG A 574 73.02 8.88 -14.97
CA ARG A 574 72.88 9.26 -16.41
C ARG A 574 71.85 8.37 -17.18
N PRO A 575 71.37 8.79 -18.39
CA PRO A 575 70.05 8.41 -18.91
C PRO A 575 70.03 7.91 -20.38
N SER A 576 68.84 7.65 -20.94
CA SER A 576 68.30 8.09 -22.26
C SER A 576 67.14 7.19 -22.74
N PRO A 577 66.31 7.61 -23.73
CA PRO A 577 65.74 8.95 -23.96
C PRO A 577 64.19 8.91 -24.06
N GLY A 578 63.52 10.07 -23.95
CA GLY A 578 62.06 10.20 -24.10
C GLY A 578 61.63 10.97 -25.36
N LEU A 579 60.45 10.64 -25.90
CA LEU A 579 59.84 11.32 -27.06
C LEU A 579 59.10 12.59 -26.62
N GLN A 580 59.13 13.66 -27.43
CA GLN A 580 58.48 14.94 -27.15
C GLN A 580 57.19 15.14 -27.95
N VAL A 581 56.15 15.70 -27.31
CA VAL A 581 55.01 16.37 -27.97
C VAL A 581 54.69 17.64 -27.16
N MET A 582 54.37 18.73 -27.84
CA MET A 582 54.16 20.06 -27.23
C MET A 582 52.72 20.30 -26.78
N MET A 583 52.53 21.13 -25.74
CA MET A 583 51.26 21.78 -25.41
C MET A 583 51.45 23.31 -25.34
N PRO A 584 50.43 24.11 -25.75
CA PRO A 584 50.45 25.58 -25.59
C PRO A 584 50.19 26.00 -24.12
N PRO A 585 50.58 27.23 -23.72
CA PRO A 585 50.54 27.68 -22.33
C PRO A 585 49.15 28.10 -21.85
N ALA A 586 48.91 27.97 -20.54
CA ALA A 586 47.68 28.39 -19.87
C ALA A 586 47.65 29.88 -19.54
N MET A 587 46.47 30.51 -19.62
CA MET A 587 46.21 31.86 -19.10
C MET A 587 45.73 31.81 -17.65
N GLY A 588 46.32 32.65 -16.78
CA GLY A 588 45.89 32.80 -15.39
C GLY A 588 44.61 33.65 -15.22
N PRO A 589 43.92 33.54 -14.07
CA PRO A 589 42.63 34.21 -13.83
C PRO A 589 42.79 35.72 -13.53
N LYS A 590 41.79 36.51 -13.96
CA LYS A 590 41.59 37.90 -13.51
C LYS A 590 40.71 37.94 -12.25
N PRO A 591 40.92 38.89 -11.32
CA PRO A 591 40.07 39.03 -10.13
C PRO A 591 38.67 39.55 -10.49
N VAL A 592 37.66 39.07 -9.75
CA VAL A 592 36.25 39.43 -9.93
C VAL A 592 35.90 40.67 -9.08
N GLY A 593 35.12 41.59 -9.64
CA GLY A 593 34.65 42.80 -8.95
C GLY A 593 33.54 42.54 -7.93
N LYS A 594 33.44 43.41 -6.91
CA LYS A 594 32.35 43.39 -5.93
C LYS A 594 31.03 43.81 -6.57
N VAL A 595 29.93 43.08 -6.29
CA VAL A 595 28.56 43.55 -6.50
C VAL A 595 27.73 43.33 -5.23
N THR A 596 26.83 44.28 -4.98
CA THR A 596 26.07 44.52 -3.74
C THR A 596 25.08 43.40 -3.38
N ALA A 597 24.82 43.23 -2.08
CA ALA A 597 23.75 42.37 -1.57
C ALA A 597 22.35 43.01 -1.73
N ILE A 598 21.31 42.17 -1.78
CA ILE A 598 19.89 42.57 -1.80
C ILE A 598 19.19 41.90 -0.59
N PRO A 599 18.38 42.62 0.22
CA PRO A 599 17.73 42.08 1.41
C PRO A 599 16.47 41.25 1.10
N PRO A 600 15.99 40.40 2.03
CA PRO A 600 14.81 39.55 1.82
C PRO A 600 13.49 40.32 1.97
N LEU A 601 12.51 40.01 1.11
CA LEU A 601 11.12 40.44 1.30
C LEU A 601 10.40 39.58 2.34
N ARG A 602 9.48 40.20 3.08
CA ARG A 602 8.48 39.57 3.94
C ARG A 602 7.08 39.93 3.45
N VAL A 603 6.23 38.90 3.33
CA VAL A 603 4.78 38.89 3.56
C VAL A 603 3.93 40.04 2.97
N LEU A 604 3.08 39.66 2.01
CA LEU A 604 1.63 39.85 2.12
C LEU A 604 0.94 38.53 1.79
#